data_AF-A0A3P7MG88-F1
#
_entry.id   AF-A0A3P7MG88-F1
#
_cell.length_a   1.000
_cell.length_b   1.000
_cell.length_c   1.000
_cell.angle_alpha   90.00
_cell.angle_beta   90.00
_cell.angle_gamma   90.00
#
_symmetry.space_group_name_H-M   'P 1'
#
loop_
_entity.id
_entity.type
_entity.pdbx_description
1 polymer ?
#
loop_
_entity_poly.entity_id
_entity_poly.type
_entity_poly.pdbx_seq_one_letter_code
_entity_poly.pdbx_strand_id
1 'polypeptide(L)'
;NHYKYKAGSRGLDEESASRAAAAVSRPVKRKYKTRDGERLILTCPVRGSVHSPISWFFLDTDPEKAHNFTVTAFSKETFDKVASPAAWIALWREQLNLSDLFINSSGRVTLDPAFNIIYHEVRTADDTNRSNPGNMPRQHLACIHGDARKELFMRADWAGDIYIEAIPRWQYYFVITGIGTVLSTLMPAFLSISTVCIVIWVLNSEIKPKMEAATAGHAYRDTH
;
A
#
# COMPACT_ATOMS: atom_id res chain seq x y z
N ASN A 1 -15.38 15.99 21.86
CA ASN A 1 -14.61 16.29 23.08
C ASN A 1 -13.25 16.89 22.72
N HIS A 2 -13.19 18.22 22.66
CA HIS A 2 -11.94 18.96 22.50
C HIS A 2 -11.21 19.00 23.85
N TYR A 3 -10.16 18.20 23.99
CA TYR A 3 -9.20 18.39 25.08
C TYR A 3 -8.56 19.78 24.88
N LYS A 4 -8.97 20.76 25.70
CA LYS A 4 -8.32 22.07 25.75
C LYS A 4 -6.97 21.90 26.45
N TYR A 5 -5.92 21.71 25.66
CA TYR A 5 -4.54 21.77 26.13
C TYR A 5 -4.23 23.18 26.65
N LYS A 6 -3.80 23.29 27.91
CA LYS A 6 -3.14 24.51 28.42
C LYS A 6 -1.65 24.43 28.06
N ALA A 7 -1.28 25.06 26.96
CA ALA A 7 0.13 25.27 26.60
C ALA A 7 0.88 25.96 27.76
N GLY A 8 2.06 25.42 28.10
CA GLY A 8 2.97 25.99 29.10
C GLY A 8 2.88 25.43 30.52
N SER A 9 2.00 24.46 30.82
CA SER A 9 1.84 23.91 32.19
C SER A 9 2.64 22.63 32.48
N ARG A 10 3.36 22.09 31.48
CA ARG A 10 4.01 20.77 31.54
C ARG A 10 5.42 20.73 30.96
N GLY A 11 6.01 21.88 30.66
CA GLY A 11 7.38 21.97 30.15
C GLY A 11 8.42 21.49 31.16
N LEU A 12 9.54 20.95 30.69
CA LEU A 12 10.74 20.80 31.51
C LEU A 12 11.51 22.12 31.54
N ASP A 13 12.26 22.37 32.61
CA ASP A 13 13.24 23.46 32.59
C ASP A 13 14.28 23.25 31.47
N GLU A 14 14.96 24.32 31.08
CA GLU A 14 15.81 24.33 29.89
C GLU A 14 16.93 23.25 29.93
N GLU A 15 17.51 23.03 31.11
CA GLU A 15 18.59 22.08 31.32
C GLU A 15 18.08 20.63 31.31
N SER A 16 16.96 20.37 31.98
CA SER A 16 16.26 19.08 32.00
C SER A 16 15.68 18.73 30.64
N ALA A 17 15.18 19.71 29.88
CA ALA A 17 14.69 19.53 28.51
C ALA A 17 15.82 19.10 27.57
N SER A 18 16.99 19.72 27.69
CA SER A 18 18.17 19.37 26.90
C SER A 18 18.65 17.94 27.22
N ARG A 19 18.74 17.61 28.51
CA ARG A 19 19.11 16.26 28.97
C ARG A 19 18.11 15.19 28.52
N ALA A 20 16.81 15.48 28.63
CA ALA A 20 15.75 14.57 28.19
C ALA A 20 15.77 14.36 26.67
N ALA A 21 15.90 15.44 25.88
CA ALA A 21 15.99 15.35 24.42
C ALA A 21 17.18 14.50 23.95
N ALA A 22 18.31 14.56 24.67
CA ALA A 22 19.48 13.74 24.37
C ALA A 22 19.34 12.27 24.82
N ALA A 23 18.62 12.01 25.90
CA ALA A 23 18.46 10.67 26.48
C ALA A 23 17.34 9.84 25.81
N VAL A 24 16.32 10.48 25.25
CA VAL A 24 15.17 9.78 24.67
C VAL A 24 15.49 9.25 23.28
N SER A 25 15.28 7.94 23.12
CA SER A 25 15.57 7.24 21.87
C SER A 25 14.54 7.50 20.77
N ARG A 26 14.98 7.72 19.52
CA ARG A 26 14.10 8.01 18.37
C ARG A 26 13.33 6.79 17.85
N PRO A 27 12.09 6.94 17.33
CA PRO A 27 11.23 5.82 16.96
C PRO A 27 11.85 4.95 15.86
N VAL A 28 11.53 3.66 15.89
CA VAL A 28 12.00 2.71 14.87
C VAL A 28 11.20 2.93 13.59
N LYS A 29 11.90 3.26 12.51
CA LYS A 29 11.30 3.39 11.18
C LYS A 29 11.06 2.00 10.58
N ARG A 30 9.82 1.70 10.18
CA ARG A 30 9.47 0.46 9.46
C ARG A 30 8.81 0.80 8.14
N LYS A 31 9.28 0.17 7.06
CA LYS A 31 8.68 0.28 5.74
C LYS A 31 8.09 -1.06 5.32
N TYR A 32 6.78 -1.08 5.09
CA TYR A 32 6.08 -2.22 4.52
C TYR A 32 5.87 -1.98 3.03
N LYS A 33 6.18 -2.98 2.22
CA LYS A 33 5.83 -3.00 0.79
C LYS A 33 4.85 -4.14 0.58
N THR A 34 3.69 -3.83 0.02
CA THR A 34 2.60 -4.81 -0.18
C THR A 34 1.99 -4.59 -1.54
N ARG A 35 1.46 -5.64 -2.16
CA ARG A 35 0.66 -5.50 -3.38
C ARG A 35 -0.81 -5.31 -3.02
N ASP A 36 -1.53 -4.70 -3.95
CA ASP A 36 -2.98 -4.61 -3.89
C ASP A 36 -3.61 -6.03 -3.83
N GLY A 37 -4.56 -6.21 -2.91
CA GLY A 37 -5.20 -7.48 -2.59
C GLY A 37 -4.47 -8.38 -1.59
N GLU A 38 -3.24 -8.05 -1.18
CA GLU A 38 -2.50 -8.85 -0.21
C GLU A 38 -2.90 -8.54 1.25
N ARG A 39 -2.73 -9.54 2.12
CA ARG A 39 -2.88 -9.39 3.57
C ARG A 39 -1.63 -8.73 4.15
N LEU A 40 -1.81 -7.70 4.97
CA LEU A 40 -0.72 -6.96 5.63
C LEU A 40 -0.97 -6.87 7.14
N ILE A 41 0.04 -7.16 7.95
CA ILE A 41 -0.01 -6.97 9.41
C ILE A 41 0.94 -5.86 9.80
N LEU A 42 0.41 -4.76 10.33
CA LEU A 42 1.19 -3.67 10.88
C LEU A 42 1.49 -3.95 12.34
N THR A 43 2.74 -4.32 12.60
CA THR A 43 3.23 -4.50 13.97
C THR A 43 3.95 -3.27 14.46
N CYS A 44 3.58 -2.80 15.66
CA CYS A 44 4.31 -1.72 16.32
C CYS A 44 5.62 -2.28 16.91
N PRO A 45 6.78 -1.66 16.63
CA PRO A 45 8.03 -2.03 17.29
C PRO A 45 7.88 -1.93 18.81
N VAL A 46 8.35 -2.92 19.57
CA VAL A 46 8.35 -2.86 21.04
C VAL A 46 9.64 -2.20 21.51
N ARG A 47 9.52 -1.20 22.39
CA ARG A 47 10.64 -0.55 23.07
C ARG A 47 10.40 -0.62 24.57
N GLY A 48 11.31 -1.29 25.28
CA GLY A 48 11.14 -1.53 26.70
C GLY A 48 9.91 -2.38 27.04
N SER A 49 9.33 -2.15 28.20
CA SER A 49 8.17 -2.86 28.71
C SER A 49 6.85 -2.26 28.19
N VAL A 50 6.00 -3.11 27.61
CA VAL A 50 4.66 -2.72 27.13
C VAL A 50 3.73 -2.61 28.33
N HIS A 51 3.42 -1.38 28.73
CA HIS A 51 2.58 -1.11 29.91
C HIS A 51 1.10 -0.87 29.59
N SER A 52 0.75 -0.79 28.30
CA SER A 52 -0.57 -0.33 27.84
C SER A 52 -0.76 -0.60 26.34
N PRO A 53 -2.02 -0.62 25.84
CA PRO A 53 -2.32 -0.89 24.43
C PRO A 53 -1.73 0.16 23.48
N ILE A 54 -1.62 -0.21 22.20
CA ILE A 54 -1.01 0.62 21.16
C ILE A 54 -2.00 1.71 20.71
N SER A 55 -1.53 2.95 20.72
CA SER A 55 -2.23 4.08 20.11
C SER A 55 -1.61 4.39 18.74
N TRP A 56 -2.46 4.47 17.72
CA TRP A 56 -2.06 4.75 16.34
C TRP A 56 -2.41 6.19 15.94
N PHE A 57 -1.48 6.88 15.27
CA PHE A 57 -1.66 8.26 14.81
C PHE A 57 -1.30 8.39 13.35
N PHE A 58 -2.00 9.27 12.63
CA PHE A 58 -1.65 9.60 11.26
C PHE A 58 -0.47 10.56 11.22
N LEU A 59 0.54 10.22 10.42
CA LEU A 59 1.63 11.13 10.06
C LEU A 59 1.37 11.75 8.68
N ASP A 60 2.18 12.74 8.32
CA ASP A 60 2.13 13.30 6.97
C ASP A 60 2.49 12.22 5.93
N THR A 61 1.77 12.25 4.81
CA THR A 61 2.04 11.40 3.66
C THR A 61 3.36 11.77 2.98
N ASP A 62 3.73 13.04 3.04
CA ASP A 62 5.03 13.56 2.61
C ASP A 62 6.13 13.11 3.58
N PRO A 63 7.09 12.27 3.14
CA PRO A 63 8.16 11.75 4.00
C PRO A 63 9.01 12.84 4.64
N GLU A 64 9.24 13.97 3.96
CA GLU A 64 10.06 15.06 4.49
C GLU A 64 9.35 15.79 5.62
N LYS A 65 8.06 16.10 5.43
CA LYS A 65 7.24 16.74 6.47
C LYS A 65 7.08 15.83 7.69
N ALA A 66 6.84 14.54 7.47
CA ALA A 66 6.78 13.58 8.56
C ALA A 66 8.13 13.48 9.29
N HIS A 67 9.24 13.44 8.56
CA HIS A 67 10.57 13.42 9.17
C HIS A 67 10.83 14.68 10.00
N ASN A 68 10.53 15.86 9.47
CA ASN A 68 10.68 17.13 10.17
C ASN A 68 9.82 17.17 11.43
N PHE A 69 8.58 16.69 11.35
CA PHE A 69 7.71 16.57 12.51
C PHE A 69 8.31 15.68 13.60
N THR A 70 8.83 14.50 13.22
CA THR A 70 9.53 13.60 14.17
C THR A 70 10.79 14.27 14.72
N VAL A 71 11.59 14.98 13.92
CA VAL A 71 12.79 15.68 14.42
C VAL A 71 12.42 16.76 15.43
N THR A 72 11.41 17.57 15.14
CA THR A 72 10.91 18.58 16.06
C THR A 72 10.43 17.95 17.35
N ALA A 73 9.68 16.85 17.29
CA ALA A 73 9.13 16.18 18.47
C ALA A 73 10.19 15.72 19.48
N PHE A 74 11.43 15.46 19.03
CA PHE A 74 12.55 15.04 19.87
C PHE A 74 13.55 16.18 20.12
N SER A 75 13.17 17.42 19.80
CA SER A 75 13.98 18.60 20.05
C SER A 75 13.82 19.09 21.50
N LYS A 76 14.84 19.80 22.00
CA LYS A 76 14.78 20.51 23.29
C LYS A 76 13.55 21.41 23.40
N GLU A 77 13.19 22.12 22.32
CA GLU A 77 12.03 23.01 22.29
C GLU A 77 10.72 22.25 22.55
N THR A 78 10.58 21.03 22.04
CA THR A 78 9.41 20.20 22.33
C THR A 78 9.40 19.75 23.78
N PHE A 79 10.53 19.33 24.36
CA PHE A 79 10.58 18.97 25.78
C PHE A 79 10.31 20.16 26.71
N ASP A 80 10.77 21.35 26.34
CA ASP A 80 10.46 22.61 27.02
C ASP A 80 8.97 22.97 26.93
N LYS A 81 8.27 22.60 25.84
CA LYS A 81 6.84 22.91 25.67
C LYS A 81 5.87 21.86 26.24
N VAL A 82 6.18 20.58 26.08
CA VAL A 82 5.25 19.46 26.34
C VAL A 82 5.88 18.27 27.09
N ALA A 83 7.16 18.34 27.45
CA ALA A 83 7.94 17.32 28.19
C ALA A 83 8.04 15.91 27.58
N SER A 84 7.35 15.59 26.48
CA SER A 84 7.42 14.27 25.85
C SER A 84 7.10 14.31 24.35
N PRO A 85 7.82 13.54 23.51
CA PRO A 85 7.49 13.38 22.09
C PRO A 85 6.13 12.71 21.88
N ALA A 86 5.71 11.81 22.78
CA ALA A 86 4.40 11.18 22.72
C ALA A 86 3.26 12.20 22.96
N ALA A 87 3.49 13.17 23.86
CA ALA A 87 2.55 14.28 24.06
C ALA A 87 2.50 15.19 22.84
N TRP A 88 3.64 15.45 22.20
CA TRP A 88 3.71 16.26 20.97
C TRP A 88 2.83 15.69 19.85
N ILE A 89 2.98 14.41 19.55
CA ILE A 89 2.17 13.79 18.51
C ILE A 89 0.68 13.73 18.89
N ALA A 90 0.34 13.48 20.15
CA ALA A 90 -1.05 13.48 20.60
C ALA A 90 -1.75 14.84 20.49
N LEU A 91 -0.98 15.94 20.56
CA LEU A 91 -1.48 17.31 20.41
C LEU A 91 -1.71 17.71 18.96
N TRP A 92 -0.79 17.32 18.08
CA TRP A 92 -0.74 17.85 16.72
C TRP A 92 -1.23 16.87 15.65
N ARG A 93 -1.39 15.58 15.98
CA ARG A 93 -1.82 14.56 15.03
C ARG A 93 -3.16 13.94 15.41
N GLU A 94 -3.89 13.58 14.35
CA GLU A 94 -5.12 12.84 14.45
C GLU A 94 -4.83 11.39 14.86
N GLN A 95 -5.46 10.95 15.94
CA GLN A 95 -5.43 9.55 16.35
C GLN A 95 -6.34 8.75 15.43
N LEU A 96 -5.87 7.59 15.00
CA LEU A 96 -6.69 6.62 14.29
C LEU A 96 -7.81 6.13 15.22
N ASN A 97 -9.06 6.48 14.90
CA ASN A 97 -10.21 5.95 15.62
C ASN A 97 -10.44 4.50 15.17
N LEU A 98 -10.05 3.55 16.02
CA LEU A 98 -10.16 2.13 15.75
C LEU A 98 -11.62 1.68 15.54
N SER A 99 -12.58 2.30 16.25
CA SER A 99 -14.00 2.00 16.07
C SER A 99 -14.48 2.42 14.67
N ASP A 100 -14.12 3.62 14.22
CA ASP A 100 -14.48 4.10 12.89
C ASP A 100 -13.79 3.28 11.79
N LEU A 101 -12.56 2.81 12.04
CA LEU A 101 -11.83 1.94 11.14
C LEU A 101 -12.58 0.62 10.89
N PHE A 102 -13.16 0.02 11.92
CA PHE A 102 -13.94 -1.21 11.76
C PHE A 102 -15.25 -0.99 11.01
N ILE A 103 -15.97 0.08 11.35
CA ILE A 103 -17.26 0.41 10.71
C ILE A 103 -17.06 0.70 9.23
N ASN A 104 -16.04 1.50 8.88
CA ASN A 104 -15.81 1.93 7.51
C ASN A 104 -15.11 0.86 6.65
N SER A 105 -14.39 -0.09 7.25
CA SER A 105 -13.67 -1.13 6.50
C SER A 105 -14.52 -2.35 6.17
N SER A 106 -15.78 -2.43 6.62
CA SER A 106 -16.66 -3.60 6.43
C SER A 106 -16.00 -4.93 6.85
N GLY A 107 -15.16 -4.91 7.90
CA GLY A 107 -14.43 -6.09 8.39
C GLY A 107 -13.12 -6.41 7.64
N ARG A 108 -12.70 -5.59 6.67
CA ARG A 108 -11.41 -5.75 5.96
C ARG A 108 -10.20 -5.39 6.81
N VAL A 109 -10.41 -4.63 7.87
CA VAL A 109 -9.37 -4.32 8.86
C VAL A 109 -9.79 -4.90 10.21
N THR A 110 -8.89 -5.63 10.85
CA THR A 110 -9.09 -6.19 12.19
C THR A 110 -7.92 -5.78 13.10
N LEU A 111 -8.10 -5.95 14.42
CA LEU A 111 -7.01 -5.83 15.38
C LEU A 111 -6.71 -7.21 15.96
N ASP A 112 -5.43 -7.50 16.17
CA ASP A 112 -5.03 -8.66 16.95
C ASP A 112 -5.16 -8.39 18.47
N PRO A 113 -5.01 -9.42 19.33
CA PRO A 113 -5.03 -9.23 20.79
C PRO A 113 -3.95 -8.28 21.33
N ALA A 114 -2.90 -8.02 20.55
CA ALA A 114 -1.83 -7.10 20.89
C ALA A 114 -2.04 -5.68 20.32
N PHE A 115 -3.22 -5.38 19.75
CA PHE A 115 -3.58 -4.10 19.14
C PHE A 115 -2.74 -3.73 17.88
N ASN A 116 -2.17 -4.72 17.20
CA ASN A 116 -1.62 -4.57 15.86
C ASN A 116 -2.75 -4.52 14.82
N ILE A 117 -2.57 -3.71 13.79
CA ILE A 117 -3.56 -3.55 12.72
C ILE A 117 -3.35 -4.64 11.67
N ILE A 118 -4.39 -5.41 11.37
CA ILE A 118 -4.39 -6.43 10.34
C ILE A 118 -5.27 -5.95 9.18
N TYR A 119 -4.68 -5.77 8.02
CA TYR A 119 -5.38 -5.61 6.74
C TYR A 119 -5.56 -6.99 6.12
N HIS A 120 -6.81 -7.40 5.91
CA HIS A 120 -7.12 -8.64 5.19
C HIS A 120 -6.94 -8.47 3.67
N GLU A 121 -7.15 -7.26 3.16
CA GLU A 121 -6.99 -6.90 1.74
C GLU A 121 -6.51 -5.44 1.67
N VAL A 122 -5.24 -5.21 1.33
CA VAL A 122 -4.72 -3.85 1.14
C VAL A 122 -5.18 -3.32 -0.21
N ARG A 123 -5.65 -2.06 -0.25
CA ARG A 123 -5.97 -1.35 -1.49
C ARG A 123 -5.15 -0.08 -1.65
N THR A 124 -4.83 0.26 -2.89
CA THR A 124 -4.12 1.49 -3.22
C THR A 124 -5.01 2.72 -3.09
N ALA A 125 -4.38 3.89 -2.95
CA ALA A 125 -5.08 5.17 -2.82
C ALA A 125 -6.00 5.46 -4.02
N ASP A 126 -5.59 5.01 -5.21
CA ASP A 126 -6.34 5.21 -6.46
C ASP A 126 -7.69 4.45 -6.46
N ASP A 127 -7.74 3.26 -5.85
CA ASP A 127 -8.99 2.49 -5.69
C ASP A 127 -9.94 3.09 -4.65
N THR A 128 -9.41 3.92 -3.73
CA THR A 128 -10.19 4.55 -2.65
C THR A 128 -10.75 5.93 -3.02
N ASN A 129 -10.48 6.43 -4.22
CA ASN A 129 -10.69 7.82 -4.62
C ASN A 129 -12.14 8.17 -5.04
N ARG A 130 -13.18 7.53 -4.50
CA ARG A 130 -14.56 7.75 -4.97
C ARG A 130 -15.62 8.24 -3.98
N SER A 131 -15.35 8.43 -2.68
CA SER A 131 -16.30 9.24 -1.85
C SER A 131 -15.98 9.40 -0.36
N ASN A 132 -15.18 8.54 0.26
CA ASN A 132 -15.13 8.51 1.73
C ASN A 132 -13.71 8.63 2.31
N PRO A 133 -13.43 9.69 3.11
CA PRO A 133 -12.17 9.83 3.83
C PRO A 133 -11.95 8.73 4.89
N GLY A 134 -12.95 7.86 5.14
CA GLY A 134 -12.83 6.66 5.98
C GLY A 134 -12.18 5.45 5.31
N ASN A 135 -11.91 5.49 4.00
CA ASN A 135 -11.32 4.38 3.23
C ASN A 135 -9.83 4.66 2.99
N MET A 136 -9.00 4.70 4.02
CA MET A 136 -7.61 5.14 3.85
C MET A 136 -6.62 4.01 3.54
N PRO A 137 -5.73 4.25 2.57
CA PRO A 137 -4.32 3.95 2.68
C PRO A 137 -3.59 5.26 3.03
N ARG A 138 -3.64 5.68 4.31
CA ARG A 138 -2.70 6.71 4.79
C ARG A 138 -1.39 5.99 5.05
N GLN A 139 -0.49 6.16 4.10
CA GLN A 139 0.78 5.45 3.96
C GLN A 139 1.77 5.70 5.10
N HIS A 140 1.43 6.52 6.09
CA HIS A 140 2.34 6.85 7.18
C HIS A 140 1.59 6.93 8.50
N LEU A 141 1.96 6.04 9.42
CA LEU A 141 1.38 5.92 10.75
C LEU A 141 2.49 6.00 11.79
N ALA A 142 2.21 6.64 12.92
CA ALA A 142 3.02 6.49 14.11
C ALA A 142 2.31 5.54 15.08
N CYS A 143 3.09 4.73 15.79
CA CYS A 143 2.57 3.88 16.85
C CYS A 143 3.26 4.20 18.17
N ILE A 144 2.43 4.27 19.23
CA ILE A 144 2.85 4.62 20.58
C ILE A 144 2.40 3.50 21.50
N HIS A 145 3.32 2.95 22.30
CA HIS A 145 2.95 2.07 23.40
C HIS A 145 2.46 2.94 24.54
N GLY A 146 1.17 2.85 24.85
CA GLY A 146 0.54 3.74 25.83
C GLY A 146 -0.49 4.69 25.26
N ASP A 147 -1.28 5.23 26.19
CA ASP A 147 -2.29 6.23 25.89
C ASP A 147 -1.66 7.61 26.04
N ALA A 148 -1.22 8.17 24.92
CA ALA A 148 -0.60 9.49 24.86
C ALA A 148 -1.58 10.65 25.15
N ARG A 149 -2.90 10.38 25.25
CA ARG A 149 -3.92 11.39 25.53
C ARG A 149 -4.36 11.44 27.00
N LYS A 150 -4.07 10.39 27.78
CA LYS A 150 -4.40 10.33 29.21
C LYS A 150 -3.29 10.92 30.08
N GLU A 151 -3.60 11.06 31.37
CA GLU A 151 -2.65 11.53 32.39
C GLU A 151 -1.38 10.66 32.50
N LEU A 152 -1.42 9.44 31.96
CA LEU A 152 -0.30 8.49 31.92
C LEU A 152 0.64 8.66 30.72
N PHE A 153 0.58 9.78 29.97
CA PHE A 153 1.45 10.05 28.81
C PHE A 153 2.96 9.99 29.14
N MET A 154 3.36 10.16 30.39
CA MET A 154 4.76 10.00 30.81
C MET A 154 5.27 8.55 30.65
N ARG A 155 4.36 7.58 30.57
CA ARG A 155 4.67 6.17 30.28
C ARG A 155 4.38 5.81 28.81
N ALA A 156 3.96 6.79 28.00
CA ALA A 156 3.72 6.57 26.59
C ALA A 156 5.04 6.74 25.83
N ASP A 157 5.44 5.70 25.10
CA ASP A 157 6.67 5.72 24.31
C ASP A 157 6.34 5.67 22.82
N TRP A 158 6.82 6.67 22.08
CA TRP A 158 6.69 6.70 20.63
C TRP A 158 7.67 5.69 20.04
N ALA A 159 7.10 4.53 19.69
CA ALA A 159 7.88 3.35 19.44
C ALA A 159 8.25 3.18 17.95
N GLY A 160 7.38 3.60 17.04
CA GLY A 160 7.64 3.42 15.61
C GLY A 160 6.97 4.41 14.68
N ASP A 161 7.66 4.64 13.56
CA ASP A 161 7.17 5.36 12.38
C ASP A 161 7.01 4.33 11.26
N ILE A 162 5.78 4.07 10.85
CA ILE A 162 5.40 3.01 9.93
C ILE A 162 4.98 3.60 8.60
N TYR A 163 5.78 3.35 7.58
CA TYR A 163 5.49 3.70 6.19
C TYR A 163 4.97 2.48 5.44
N ILE A 164 3.89 2.63 4.70
CA ILE A 164 3.20 1.59 3.94
C ILE A 164 3.20 2.00 2.47
N GLU A 165 3.94 1.26 1.65
CA GLU A 165 3.96 1.41 0.21
C GLU A 165 3.09 0.30 -0.40
N ALA A 166 1.91 0.69 -0.89
CA ALA A 166 1.02 -0.21 -1.63
C ALA A 166 1.32 -0.11 -3.12
N ILE A 167 1.76 -1.23 -3.72
CA ILE A 167 2.06 -1.32 -5.15
C ILE A 167 0.76 -1.67 -5.87
N PRO A 168 0.28 -0.83 -6.81
CA PRO A 168 -0.95 -1.11 -7.54
C PRO A 168 -0.80 -2.39 -8.35
N ARG A 169 -1.88 -3.18 -8.38
CA ARG A 169 -1.98 -4.29 -9.32
C ARG A 169 -1.94 -3.71 -10.72
N TRP A 170 -0.97 -4.11 -11.53
CA TRP A 170 -0.87 -3.65 -12.91
C TRP A 170 -2.18 -4.00 -13.63
N GLN A 171 -2.97 -2.98 -14.01
CA GLN A 171 -4.23 -3.16 -14.76
C GLN A 171 -4.00 -3.97 -16.05
N TYR A 172 -2.80 -3.87 -16.63
CA TYR A 172 -2.41 -4.63 -17.81
C TYR A 172 -2.20 -6.12 -17.56
N TYR A 173 -2.03 -6.61 -16.33
CA TYR A 173 -1.82 -8.05 -16.13
C TYR A 173 -3.09 -8.82 -16.51
N PHE A 174 -4.27 -8.31 -16.14
CA PHE A 174 -5.55 -8.89 -16.55
C PHE A 174 -5.73 -8.83 -18.08
N VAL A 175 -5.36 -7.69 -18.68
CA VAL A 175 -5.41 -7.49 -20.13
C VAL A 175 -4.44 -8.42 -20.85
N ILE A 176 -3.21 -8.59 -20.37
CA ILE A 176 -2.20 -9.48 -20.94
C ILE A 176 -2.61 -10.94 -20.78
N THR A 177 -3.13 -11.35 -19.61
CA THR A 177 -3.63 -12.72 -19.42
C THR A 177 -4.88 -13.00 -20.25
N GLY A 178 -5.79 -12.03 -20.37
CA GLY A 178 -7.00 -12.15 -21.17
C GLY A 178 -6.70 -12.16 -22.68
N ILE A 179 -5.79 -11.29 -23.13
CA ILE A 179 -5.31 -11.29 -24.51
C ILE A 179 -4.55 -12.59 -24.81
N GLY A 180 -3.75 -13.09 -23.86
CA GLY A 180 -3.02 -14.36 -24.01
C GLY A 180 -3.94 -15.56 -24.20
N THR A 181 -5.03 -15.66 -23.42
CA THR A 181 -6.01 -16.74 -23.59
C THR A 181 -6.82 -16.61 -24.88
N VAL A 182 -7.17 -15.38 -25.28
CA VAL A 182 -7.85 -15.11 -26.56
C VAL A 182 -6.94 -15.45 -27.76
N LEU A 183 -5.68 -15.05 -27.73
CA LEU A 183 -4.70 -15.41 -28.76
C LEU A 183 -4.49 -16.93 -28.83
N SER A 184 -4.35 -17.61 -27.69
CA SER A 184 -4.15 -19.05 -27.66
C SER A 184 -5.34 -19.84 -28.22
N THR A 185 -6.55 -19.30 -28.15
CA THR A 185 -7.78 -19.94 -28.65
C THR A 185 -8.06 -19.60 -30.11
N LEU A 186 -7.76 -18.36 -30.55
CA LEU A 186 -7.98 -17.93 -31.93
C LEU A 186 -6.85 -18.33 -32.89
N MET A 187 -5.62 -18.48 -32.40
CA MET A 187 -4.46 -18.80 -33.23
C MET A 187 -4.58 -20.15 -33.97
N PRO A 188 -5.05 -21.26 -33.34
CA PRO A 188 -5.30 -22.51 -34.06
C PRO A 188 -6.37 -22.38 -35.15
N ALA A 189 -7.43 -21.61 -34.89
CA ALA A 189 -8.49 -21.36 -35.86
C ALA A 189 -7.97 -20.56 -37.06
N PHE A 190 -7.19 -19.50 -36.81
CA PHE A 190 -6.59 -18.69 -37.88
C PHE A 190 -5.60 -19.50 -38.72
N LEU A 191 -4.78 -20.34 -38.07
CA LEU A 191 -3.86 -21.26 -38.77
C LEU A 191 -4.63 -22.27 -39.61
N SER A 192 -5.73 -22.85 -39.11
CA SER A 192 -6.56 -23.77 -39.89
C SER A 192 -7.17 -23.11 -41.13
N ILE A 193 -7.71 -21.89 -40.99
CA ILE A 193 -8.28 -21.15 -42.12
C ILE A 193 -7.19 -20.82 -43.15
N SER A 194 -6.01 -20.39 -42.67
CA SER A 194 -4.87 -20.09 -43.53
C SER A 194 -4.41 -21.32 -44.32
N THR A 195 -4.34 -22.50 -43.67
CA THR A 195 -3.99 -23.74 -44.37
C THR A 195 -5.02 -24.13 -45.43
N VAL A 196 -6.33 -23.99 -45.15
CA VAL A 196 -7.38 -24.26 -46.14
C VAL A 196 -7.28 -23.30 -47.33
N CYS A 197 -7.06 -22.01 -47.08
CA CYS A 197 -6.87 -21.02 -48.13
C CYS A 197 -5.65 -21.32 -49.02
N ILE A 198 -4.52 -21.71 -48.42
CA ILE A 198 -3.32 -22.12 -49.16
C ILE A 198 -3.61 -23.36 -50.02
N VAL A 199 -4.30 -24.36 -49.47
CA VAL A 199 -4.68 -25.58 -50.22
C VAL A 199 -5.58 -25.24 -51.40
N ILE A 200 -6.62 -24.41 -51.21
CA ILE A 200 -7.50 -23.97 -52.29
C ILE A 200 -6.71 -23.20 -53.36
N TRP A 201 -5.78 -22.34 -52.95
CA TRP A 201 -4.96 -21.58 -53.87
C TRP A 201 -4.01 -22.49 -54.68
N VAL A 202 -3.39 -23.49 -54.05
CA VAL A 202 -2.55 -24.50 -54.72
C VAL A 202 -3.39 -25.36 -55.69
N LEU A 203 -4.58 -25.81 -55.28
CA LEU A 203 -5.51 -26.54 -56.16
C LEU A 203 -5.89 -25.71 -57.40
N ASN A 204 -6.18 -24.42 -57.23
CA ASN A 204 -6.55 -23.54 -58.34
C ASN A 204 -5.37 -23.17 -59.25
N SER A 205 -4.17 -23.02 -58.69
CA SER A 205 -2.98 -22.62 -59.46
C SER A 205 -2.30 -23.80 -60.16
N GLU A 206 -2.30 -25.00 -59.58
CA GLU A 206 -1.62 -26.16 -60.16
C GLU A 206 -2.55 -27.17 -60.83
N ILE A 207 -3.69 -27.51 -60.21
CA ILE A 207 -4.52 -28.63 -60.69
C ILE A 207 -5.49 -28.20 -61.77
N LYS A 208 -6.08 -27.00 -61.66
CA LYS A 208 -6.98 -26.47 -62.68
C LYS A 208 -6.33 -26.38 -64.08
N PRO A 209 -5.14 -25.78 -64.25
CA PRO A 209 -4.49 -25.75 -65.57
C PRO A 209 -3.99 -27.12 -66.03
N LYS A 210 -3.57 -28.01 -65.12
CA LYS A 210 -3.18 -29.40 -65.47
C LYS A 210 -4.38 -30.22 -65.97
N MET A 211 -5.57 -30.06 -65.38
CA MET A 211 -6.81 -30.72 -65.81
C MET A 211 -7.36 -30.11 -67.11
N GLU A 212 -7.27 -28.79 -67.29
CA GLU A 212 -7.64 -28.10 -68.53
C GLU A 212 -6.70 -28.50 -69.69
N ALA A 213 -5.39 -28.63 -69.45
CA ALA A 213 -4.43 -29.12 -70.44
C ALA A 213 -4.67 -30.60 -70.81
N ALA A 214 -4.98 -31.45 -69.84
CA ALA A 214 -5.27 -32.87 -70.05
C ALA A 214 -6.59 -33.10 -70.82
N THR A 215 -7.62 -32.29 -70.57
CA THR A 215 -8.91 -32.37 -71.27
C THR A 215 -8.86 -31.75 -72.69
N ALA A 216 -7.95 -30.81 -72.94
CA ALA A 216 -7.67 -30.28 -74.27
C ALA A 216 -6.80 -31.22 -75.16
N GLY A 217 -6.39 -32.38 -74.63
CA GLY A 217 -5.61 -33.37 -75.39
C GLY A 217 -4.13 -32.99 -75.61
N HIS A 218 -3.59 -32.07 -74.81
CA HIS A 218 -2.18 -31.72 -74.84
C HIS A 218 -1.45 -32.39 -73.67
N ALA A 219 -0.42 -33.19 -73.98
CA ALA A 219 0.49 -33.68 -72.96
C ALA A 219 1.22 -32.48 -72.33
N TYR A 220 0.98 -32.26 -71.04
CA TYR A 220 1.66 -31.23 -70.25
C TYR A 220 3.18 -31.48 -70.34
N ARG A 221 3.90 -30.54 -70.96
CA ARG A 221 5.35 -30.61 -71.07
C ARG A 221 5.92 -29.82 -69.90
N ASP A 222 6.40 -30.53 -68.88
CA ASP A 222 7.17 -29.94 -67.79
C ASP A 222 8.38 -29.23 -68.41
N THR A 223 8.39 -27.89 -68.37
CA THR A 223 9.58 -27.09 -68.58
C THR A 223 9.92 -26.46 -67.24
N HIS A 224 11.04 -26.92 -66.68
CA HIS A 224 11.73 -26.34 -65.53
C HIS A 224 11.89 -24.82 -65.64
#